data_AF-A0A1B6EVI0-F1
#
_entry.id   AF-A0A1B6EVI0-F1
#
_cell.length_a   1.000
_cell.length_b   1.000
_cell.length_c   1.000
_cell.angle_alpha   90.00
_cell.angle_beta   90.00
_cell.angle_gamma   90.00
#
_symmetry.space_group_name_H-M   'P 1'
#
loop_
_entity.id
_entity.type
_entity.pdbx_description
1 polymer ?
#
loop_
_entity_poly.entity_id
_entity_poly.type
_entity_poly.pdbx_seq_one_letter_code
_entity_poly.pdbx_strand_id
1 'polypeptide(L)'
;PICGKIFHNKNLKQHLETHDTECLCELCGKSVKGKSTMRKHMQRMHPKSGKFLCKYCNEEFDNELSLLQHKKKIHSLRSNPLPVYCEICGKVYKSSTVLKIHKAI
;
A
#
# COMPACT_ATOMS: atom_id res chain seq x y z
N PRO A 1 20.71 -7.08 -29.37
CA PRO A 1 21.48 -7.34 -28.12
C PRO A 1 20.54 -7.30 -26.90
N ILE A 2 20.02 -8.46 -26.48
CA ILE A 2 18.96 -8.55 -25.45
C ILE A 2 19.53 -8.48 -24.02
N CYS A 3 20.76 -8.96 -23.81
CA CYS A 3 21.38 -8.98 -22.47
C CYS A 3 22.89 -8.66 -22.44
N GLY A 4 23.45 -8.09 -23.52
CA GLY A 4 24.85 -7.62 -23.56
C GLY A 4 25.96 -8.66 -23.42
N LYS A 5 25.65 -9.97 -23.41
CA LYS A 5 26.65 -11.04 -23.33
C LYS A 5 27.30 -11.30 -24.69
N ILE A 6 28.62 -11.29 -24.73
CA ILE A 6 29.42 -11.57 -25.93
C ILE A 6 29.75 -13.06 -25.96
N PHE A 7 29.33 -13.75 -27.03
CA PHE A 7 29.62 -15.18 -27.23
C PHE A 7 30.52 -15.34 -28.46
N HIS A 8 31.62 -16.07 -28.31
CA HIS A 8 32.62 -16.27 -29.37
C HIS A 8 32.35 -17.49 -30.29
N ASN A 9 31.26 -18.26 -30.08
CA ASN A 9 30.91 -19.41 -30.94
C ASN A 9 29.45 -19.90 -30.75
N LYS A 10 29.08 -21.00 -31.44
CA LYS A 10 27.75 -21.66 -31.64
C LYS A 10 26.71 -21.63 -30.49
N ASN A 11 27.13 -21.28 -29.28
CA ASN A 11 26.30 -21.12 -28.09
C ASN A 11 25.37 -19.90 -28.15
N LEU A 12 25.58 -18.97 -29.10
CA LEU A 12 24.68 -17.80 -29.26
C LEU A 12 23.25 -18.23 -29.60
N LYS A 13 23.05 -19.20 -30.51
CA LYS A 13 21.70 -19.64 -30.90
C LYS A 13 20.96 -20.30 -29.75
N GLN A 14 21.62 -21.21 -29.03
CA GLN A 14 21.07 -21.84 -27.82
C GLN A 14 20.80 -20.82 -26.70
N HIS A 15 21.66 -19.80 -26.57
CA HIS A 15 21.42 -18.70 -25.64
C HIS A 15 20.19 -17.85 -26.04
N LEU A 16 19.98 -17.60 -27.34
CA LEU A 16 18.79 -16.91 -27.81
C LEU A 16 17.50 -17.67 -27.50
N GLU A 17 17.52 -19.01 -27.58
CA GLU A 17 16.39 -19.86 -27.16
C GLU A 17 16.09 -19.76 -25.65
N THR A 18 17.09 -19.46 -24.82
CA THR A 18 16.83 -19.21 -23.39
C THR A 18 16.02 -17.94 -23.16
N HIS A 19 16.20 -16.90 -23.98
CA HIS A 19 15.39 -15.66 -23.88
C HIS A 19 13.92 -15.88 -24.25
N ASP A 20 13.61 -16.83 -25.13
CA ASP A 20 12.23 -17.15 -25.51
C ASP A 20 11.43 -17.78 -24.34
N THR A 21 12.14 -18.45 -23.43
CA THR A 21 11.57 -19.11 -22.24
C THR A 21 11.71 -18.30 -20.94
N GLU A 22 12.48 -17.21 -20.99
CA GLU A 22 12.69 -16.32 -19.85
C GLU A 22 11.73 -15.13 -19.90
N CYS A 23 11.25 -14.72 -18.72
CA CYS A 23 10.49 -13.49 -18.58
C CYS A 23 11.46 -12.35 -18.26
N LEU A 24 11.40 -11.26 -19.02
CA LEU A 24 12.15 -10.04 -18.76
C LEU A 24 11.41 -9.16 -17.75
N CYS A 25 12.13 -8.69 -16.74
CA CYS A 25 11.60 -7.71 -15.80
C CYS A 25 11.61 -6.32 -16.46
N GLU A 26 10.44 -5.72 -16.65
CA GLU A 26 10.33 -4.40 -17.28
C GLU A 26 10.93 -3.26 -16.43
N LEU A 27 11.11 -3.47 -15.12
CA LEU A 27 11.62 -2.46 -14.19
C LEU A 27 13.15 -2.40 -14.13
N CYS A 28 13.85 -3.51 -14.38
CA CYS A 28 15.32 -3.55 -14.31
C CYS A 28 15.99 -4.31 -15.45
N GLY A 29 15.23 -4.81 -16.42
CA GLY A 29 15.74 -5.58 -17.56
C GLY A 29 16.25 -6.98 -17.20
N LYS A 30 16.10 -7.44 -15.94
CA LYS A 30 16.61 -8.75 -15.52
C LYS A 30 15.78 -9.88 -16.11
N SER A 31 16.45 -10.83 -16.76
CA SER A 31 15.85 -12.05 -17.27
C SER A 31 15.71 -13.11 -16.16
N VAL A 32 14.54 -13.72 -16.02
CA VAL A 32 14.28 -14.80 -15.05
C VAL A 32 13.45 -15.92 -15.68
N LYS A 33 13.81 -17.16 -15.36
CA LYS A 33 13.15 -18.35 -15.91
C LYS A 33 11.78 -18.58 -15.23
N GLY A 34 10.71 -18.36 -15.99
CA GLY A 34 9.33 -18.68 -15.62
C GLY A 34 8.58 -17.62 -14.79
N LYS A 35 7.24 -17.61 -14.97
CA LYS A 35 6.32 -16.62 -14.36
C LYS A 35 6.32 -16.63 -12.83
N SER A 36 6.39 -17.81 -12.20
CA SER A 36 6.41 -17.92 -10.72
C SER A 36 7.66 -17.31 -10.10
N THR A 37 8.82 -17.50 -10.75
CA THR A 37 10.09 -16.88 -10.34
C THR A 37 10.05 -15.38 -10.58
N MET A 38 9.47 -14.93 -11.71
CA MET A 38 9.23 -13.51 -11.98
C MET A 38 8.38 -12.85 -10.89
N ARG A 39 7.30 -13.50 -10.44
CA ARG A 39 6.47 -12.98 -9.34
C ARG A 39 7.28 -12.83 -8.05
N LYS A 40 8.08 -13.83 -7.68
CA LYS A 40 8.97 -13.76 -6.49
C LYS A 40 10.03 -12.66 -6.66
N HIS A 41 10.60 -12.52 -7.85
CA HIS A 41 11.55 -11.46 -8.17
C HIS A 41 10.91 -10.08 -8.00
N MET A 42 9.70 -9.87 -8.54
CA MET A 42 8.96 -8.62 -8.36
C MET A 42 8.71 -8.35 -6.87
N GLN A 43 8.23 -9.33 -6.10
CA GLN A 43 7.98 -9.13 -4.66
C GLN A 43 9.24 -8.79 -3.85
N ARG A 44 10.40 -9.35 -4.20
CA ARG A 44 11.65 -9.18 -3.43
C ARG A 44 12.49 -7.99 -3.87
N MET A 45 12.60 -7.77 -5.18
CA MET A 45 13.52 -6.80 -5.78
C MET A 45 12.80 -5.52 -6.22
N HIS A 46 11.52 -5.64 -6.56
CA HIS A 46 10.66 -4.51 -6.91
C HIS A 46 9.40 -4.52 -6.06
N PRO A 47 9.53 -4.59 -4.72
CA PRO A 47 8.35 -4.49 -3.87
C PRO A 47 7.61 -3.23 -4.28
N LYS A 48 6.50 -3.40 -5.00
CA LYS A 48 5.47 -2.38 -5.08
C LYS A 48 5.00 -2.31 -3.66
N SER A 49 5.60 -1.41 -2.91
CA SER A 49 5.08 -0.95 -1.66
C SER A 49 3.72 -0.37 -2.04
N GLY A 50 2.70 -1.23 -2.01
CA GLY A 50 1.30 -0.83 -2.01
C GLY A 50 1.11 -0.18 -0.66
N LYS A 51 1.73 0.98 -0.49
CA LYS A 51 1.76 1.63 0.79
C LYS A 51 0.33 2.05 1.08
N PHE A 52 -0.12 1.67 2.26
CA PHE A 52 -1.41 2.05 2.78
C PHE A 52 -1.29 3.53 3.15
N LEU A 53 -1.84 4.39 2.31
CA LEU A 53 -1.80 5.84 2.50
C LEU A 53 -2.81 6.28 3.57
N CYS A 54 -2.35 7.10 4.51
CA CYS A 54 -3.24 7.80 5.39
C CYS A 54 -3.92 8.95 4.66
N LYS A 55 -5.24 8.85 4.48
CA LYS A 55 -6.07 9.92 3.89
C LYS A 55 -6.09 11.25 4.65
N TYR A 56 -5.46 11.34 5.83
CA TYR A 56 -5.48 12.52 6.69
C TYR A 56 -4.13 13.25 6.75
N CYS A 57 -3.01 12.57 6.48
CA CYS A 57 -1.67 13.16 6.57
C CYS A 57 -0.66 12.65 5.52
N ASN A 58 -1.13 11.91 4.50
CA ASN A 58 -0.30 11.34 3.42
C ASN A 58 0.88 10.45 3.90
N GLU A 59 0.92 10.05 5.17
CA GLU A 59 1.88 9.06 5.63
C GLU A 59 1.60 7.70 5.00
N GLU A 60 2.69 7.01 4.68
CA GLU A 60 2.68 5.76 3.95
C GLU A 60 3.08 4.60 4.86
N PHE A 61 2.30 3.52 4.84
CA PHE A 61 2.54 2.35 5.70
C PHE A 61 2.67 1.06 4.89
N ASP A 62 3.55 0.16 5.31
CA ASP A 62 3.80 -1.11 4.59
C ASP A 62 2.68 -2.15 4.76
N ASN A 63 1.75 -1.93 5.70
CA ASN A 63 0.60 -2.81 5.92
C ASN A 63 -0.59 -2.05 6.56
N GLU A 64 -1.78 -2.66 6.46
CA GLU A 64 -3.03 -2.08 6.94
C GLU A 64 -3.09 -1.91 8.47
N LEU A 65 -2.50 -2.84 9.23
CA LEU A 65 -2.48 -2.79 10.70
C LEU A 65 -1.70 -1.57 11.21
N SER A 66 -0.54 -1.28 10.61
CA SER A 66 0.26 -0.09 10.91
C SER A 66 -0.49 1.18 10.57
N LEU A 67 -1.19 1.24 9.42
CA LEU A 67 -2.06 2.36 9.07
C LEU A 67 -3.20 2.54 10.10
N LEU A 68 -3.84 1.45 10.53
CA LEU A 68 -4.95 1.50 11.49
C LEU A 68 -4.49 2.01 12.86
N GLN A 69 -3.33 1.52 13.34
CA GLN A 69 -2.73 1.99 14.59
C GLN A 69 -2.35 3.48 14.50
N HIS A 70 -1.73 3.90 13.40
CA HIS A 70 -1.44 5.31 13.14
C HIS A 70 -2.73 6.16 13.16
N LYS A 71 -3.79 5.75 12.44
CA LYS A 71 -5.09 6.46 12.45
C LYS A 71 -5.67 6.58 13.86
N LYS A 72 -5.60 5.52 14.67
CA LYS A 72 -6.07 5.56 16.07
C LYS A 72 -5.20 6.44 16.97
N LYS A 73 -3.89 6.48 16.77
CA LYS A 73 -2.97 7.20 17.65
C LYS A 73 -2.88 8.69 17.30
N ILE A 74 -2.81 9.01 16.02
CA ILE A 74 -2.52 10.34 15.51
C ILE A 74 -3.80 11.07 15.07
N HIS A 75 -4.82 10.34 14.60
CA HIS A 75 -6.06 10.92 14.07
C HIS A 75 -7.33 10.63 14.88
N SER A 76 -7.26 9.90 16.00
CA SER A 76 -8.45 9.68 16.85
C SER A 76 -8.99 10.96 17.49
N LEU A 77 -8.15 11.99 17.64
CA LEU A 77 -8.57 13.31 18.13
C LEU A 77 -9.21 14.21 17.06
N ARG A 78 -9.20 13.79 15.79
CA ARG A 78 -9.79 14.54 14.67
C ARG A 78 -11.07 13.90 14.12
N SER A 79 -11.73 13.04 14.89
CA SER A 79 -13.19 13.05 14.83
C SER A 79 -13.59 14.31 15.56
N ASN A 80 -13.91 15.37 14.84
CA ASN A 80 -14.84 16.37 15.36
C ASN A 80 -16.05 15.53 15.78
N PRO A 81 -16.29 15.25 17.08
CA PRO A 81 -17.43 14.44 17.47
C PRO A 81 -18.63 15.10 16.81
N LEU A 82 -19.38 14.32 16.01
CA LEU A 82 -20.53 14.88 15.31
C LEU A 82 -21.34 15.65 16.37
N PRO A 83 -21.62 16.95 16.15
CA PRO A 83 -22.39 17.71 17.11
C PRO A 83 -23.69 16.95 17.40
N VAL A 84 -23.91 16.60 18.65
CA VAL A 84 -25.12 15.88 19.08
C VAL A 84 -26.14 16.90 19.54
N TYR A 85 -27.39 16.79 19.11
CA TYR A 85 -28.44 17.74 19.46
C TYR A 85 -29.45 17.13 20.44
N CYS A 86 -30.07 17.98 21.25
CA CYS A 86 -31.20 17.60 22.08
C CYS A 86 -32.48 17.60 21.26
N GLU A 87 -33.21 16.49 21.22
CA GLU A 87 -34.49 16.37 20.51
C GLU A 87 -35.63 17.20 21.15
N ILE A 88 -35.49 17.57 22.43
CA ILE A 88 -36.50 18.34 23.17
C ILE A 88 -36.33 19.85 22.93
N CYS A 89 -35.09 20.35 22.94
CA CYS A 89 -34.82 21.79 22.88
C CYS A 89 -33.99 22.25 21.66
N GLY A 90 -33.54 21.32 20.81
CA GLY A 90 -32.77 21.61 19.59
C GLY A 90 -31.33 22.06 19.81
N LYS A 91 -30.86 22.23 21.06
CA LYS A 91 -29.49 22.68 21.35
C LYS A 91 -28.44 21.65 20.91
N VAL A 92 -27.35 22.15 20.35
CA VAL A 92 -26.22 21.36 19.85
C VAL A 92 -25.10 21.30 20.90
N TYR A 93 -24.55 20.12 21.10
CA TYR A 93 -23.51 19.83 22.08
C TYR A 93 -22.28 19.16 21.44
N LYS A 94 -21.11 19.46 21.99
CA LYS A 94 -19.81 18.94 21.51
C LYS A 94 -19.58 17.46 21.83
N SER A 95 -20.40 16.82 22.66
CA SER A 95 -20.27 15.39 22.96
C SER A 95 -21.53 14.81 23.60
N SER A 96 -21.71 13.50 23.45
CA SER A 96 -22.83 12.74 24.05
C SER A 96 -22.86 12.82 25.57
N THR A 97 -21.70 12.97 26.23
CA THR A 97 -21.63 13.13 27.69
C THR A 97 -22.28 14.43 28.14
N VAL A 98 -22.02 15.54 27.44
CA VAL A 98 -22.60 16.85 27.79
C VAL A 98 -24.11 16.85 27.53
N LEU A 99 -24.56 16.23 26.44
CA LEU A 99 -25.99 16.07 26.17
C LEU A 99 -26.71 15.24 27.25
N LYS A 100 -26.08 14.16 27.75
CA LYS A 100 -26.65 13.35 28.84
C LYS A 100 -26.82 14.15 30.12
N ILE A 101 -25.84 14.97 30.49
CA ILE A 101 -25.93 15.86 31.66
C ILE A 101 -27.07 16.86 31.46
N HIS A 102 -27.20 17.46 30.27
CA HIS A 102 -28.30 18.37 29.97
C HIS A 102 -29.68 17.72 30.08
N LYS A 103 -29.85 16.45 29.65
CA LYS A 103 -31.13 15.71 29.74
C LYS A 103 -31.45 15.21 31.15
N ALA A 104 -30.50 15.25 32.08
CA ALA A 104 -30.66 14.78 33.45
C ALA A 104 -31.05 15.91 34.43
N ILE A 105 -31.24 17.13 33.92
CA ILE A 105 -31.77 18.31 34.62
C ILE A 105 -33.21 18.51 34.14
#